data_AF-A0A4Y2FLV8-F1
#
_entry.id   AF-A0A4Y2FLV8-F1
#
_cell.length_a   1.000
_cell.length_b   1.000
_cell.length_c   1.000
_cell.angle_alpha   90.00
_cell.angle_beta   90.00
_cell.angle_gamma   90.00
#
_symmetry.space_group_name_H-M   'P 1'
#
loop_
_entity.id
_entity.type
_entity.pdbx_description
1 polymer ?
#
loop_
_entity_poly.entity_id
_entity_poly.type
_entity_poly.pdbx_seq_one_letter_code
_entity_poly.pdbx_strand_id
1 'polypeptide(L)'
;MVRLVRCTEGSQDSRSSTVEDCVLDRLEEDPSVSSRLFAYVDVISQNKVMKTLHENQYHSYPFTQEQELRLSDFQQQVRFCRWLLELDIEEQHFLKTIMWTDESLFTRDDISILQN
;
A
#
# COMPACT_ATOMS: atom_id res chain seq x y z
N MET A 1 -16.56 6.87 -9.53
CA MET A 1 -16.38 8.14 -10.28
C MET A 1 -15.85 9.16 -9.28
N VAL A 2 -14.52 9.24 -9.14
CA VAL A 2 -13.89 10.20 -8.22
C VAL A 2 -13.87 11.56 -8.91
N ARG A 3 -14.39 12.58 -8.23
CA ARG A 3 -14.45 13.95 -8.74
C ARG A 3 -13.03 14.52 -8.68
N LEU A 4 -12.36 14.58 -9.82
CA LEU A 4 -11.05 15.22 -9.95
C LEU A 4 -11.23 16.74 -9.81
N VAL A 5 -10.99 17.26 -8.62
CA VAL A 5 -10.88 18.71 -8.40
C VAL A 5 -9.48 19.10 -8.85
N ARG A 6 -9.40 20.00 -9.83
CA ARG A 6 -8.12 20.54 -10.28
C ARG A 6 -7.57 21.45 -9.18
N CYS A 7 -6.28 21.33 -8.88
CA CYS A 7 -5.56 22.39 -8.18
C CYS A 7 -5.38 23.59 -9.12
N THR A 8 -6.46 24.32 -9.43
CA THR A 8 -6.34 25.60 -10.15
C THR A 8 -5.87 26.67 -9.18
N GLU A 9 -4.77 27.32 -9.52
CA GLU A 9 -4.29 28.54 -8.88
C GLU A 9 -5.44 29.56 -8.77
N GLY A 10 -5.95 29.76 -7.56
CA GLY A 10 -6.89 30.82 -7.24
C GLY A 10 -8.20 30.36 -6.58
N SER A 11 -8.17 30.10 -5.28
CA SER A 11 -9.28 30.44 -4.38
C SER A 11 -8.74 30.66 -2.98
N GLN A 12 -8.98 31.86 -2.44
CA GLN A 12 -8.50 32.33 -1.15
C GLN A 12 -9.15 31.54 -0.02
N ASP A 13 -8.41 30.61 0.56
CA ASP A 13 -8.56 30.22 1.96
C ASP A 13 -7.18 30.31 2.63
N SER A 14 -7.14 30.61 3.91
CA SER A 14 -5.99 31.19 4.63
C SER A 14 -4.83 30.24 4.94
N ARG A 15 -4.41 29.42 3.96
CA ARG A 15 -3.11 28.75 3.88
C ARG A 15 -2.66 28.81 2.42
N SER A 16 -1.53 29.44 2.15
CA SER A 16 -0.86 29.31 0.85
C SER A 16 -0.48 27.84 0.66
N SER A 17 -1.37 27.00 0.13
CA SER A 17 -1.03 25.63 -0.25
C SER A 17 -0.03 25.72 -1.38
N THR A 18 1.20 25.36 -1.09
CA THR A 18 2.21 25.28 -2.13
C THR A 18 1.84 24.18 -3.11
N VAL A 19 2.41 24.23 -4.31
CA VAL A 19 2.26 23.14 -5.29
C VAL A 19 2.70 21.79 -4.69
N GLU A 20 3.63 21.81 -3.72
CA GLU A 20 4.08 20.62 -3.00
C GLU A 20 2.97 20.06 -2.10
N ASP A 21 2.31 20.91 -1.31
CA ASP A 21 1.18 20.50 -0.47
C ASP A 21 0.07 19.87 -1.32
N CYS A 22 -0.24 20.46 -2.48
CA CYS A 22 -1.21 19.89 -3.41
C CYS A 22 -0.80 18.49 -3.92
N VAL A 23 0.51 18.29 -4.18
CA VAL A 23 1.03 16.98 -4.60
C VAL A 23 0.84 15.94 -3.50
N LEU A 24 1.13 16.32 -2.25
CA LEU A 24 1.07 15.43 -1.10
C LEU A 24 -0.36 15.09 -0.68
N ASP A 25 -1.24 16.09 -0.57
CA ASP A 25 -2.65 15.90 -0.19
C ASP A 25 -3.35 14.94 -1.14
N ARG A 26 -3.09 15.09 -2.45
CA ARG A 26 -3.71 14.26 -3.48
C ARG A 26 -3.15 12.84 -3.50
N LEU A 27 -1.88 12.65 -3.16
CA LEU A 27 -1.30 11.32 -3.01
C LEU A 27 -1.89 10.60 -1.79
N GLU A 28 -2.21 11.33 -0.73
CA GLU A 28 -2.92 10.80 0.44
C GLU A 28 -4.36 10.39 0.10
N GLU A 29 -5.05 11.15 -0.76
CA GLU A 29 -6.37 10.78 -1.26
C GLU A 29 -6.37 9.53 -2.14
N ASP A 30 -5.39 9.39 -3.03
CA ASP A 30 -5.27 8.23 -3.93
C ASP A 30 -3.80 7.90 -4.26
N PRO A 31 -3.18 6.97 -3.50
CA PRO A 31 -1.78 6.60 -3.68
C PRO A 31 -1.52 5.77 -4.96
N SER A 32 -2.58 5.32 -5.65
CA SER A 32 -2.47 4.49 -6.84
C SER A 32 -2.30 5.29 -8.14
N VAL A 33 -2.45 6.61 -8.07
CA VAL A 33 -2.41 7.50 -9.24
C VAL A 33 -1.01 7.57 -9.82
N SER A 34 -0.89 7.32 -11.12
CA SER A 34 0.39 7.52 -11.83
C SER A 34 0.82 8.99 -11.80
N SER A 35 2.13 9.24 -11.64
CA SER A 35 2.70 10.60 -11.67
C SER A 35 2.41 11.37 -12.97
N ARG A 36 2.16 10.66 -14.08
CA ARG A 36 1.75 11.26 -15.37
C ARG A 36 0.32 11.76 -15.33
N LEU A 37 -0.60 10.98 -14.78
CA LEU A 37 -2.00 11.37 -14.61
C LEU A 37 -2.09 12.56 -13.65
N PHE A 38 -1.30 12.51 -12.58
CA PHE A 38 -1.15 13.59 -11.60
C PHE A 38 -0.75 14.91 -12.27
N ALA A 39 0.35 14.91 -13.02
CA ALA A 39 0.85 16.06 -13.75
C ALA A 39 -0.17 16.64 -14.75
N TYR A 40 -0.93 15.77 -15.42
CA TYR A 40 -1.96 16.18 -16.39
C TYR A 40 -3.17 16.84 -15.72
N VAL A 41 -3.67 16.26 -14.63
CA VAL A 41 -4.89 16.73 -13.95
C VAL A 41 -4.64 18.08 -13.27
N ASP A 42 -3.51 18.20 -12.58
CA ASP A 42 -3.19 19.39 -11.78
C ASP A 42 -2.37 20.44 -12.53
N VAL A 43 -2.07 20.20 -13.82
CA VAL A 43 -1.32 21.13 -14.69
C VAL A 43 0.07 21.44 -14.10
N ILE A 44 0.66 20.48 -13.39
CA ILE A 44 2.00 20.55 -12.80
C ILE A 44 2.97 19.81 -13.73
N SER A 45 4.20 20.29 -13.89
CA SER A 45 5.19 19.55 -14.65
C SER A 45 5.52 18.21 -13.97
N GLN A 46 5.61 17.13 -14.76
CA GLN A 46 5.90 15.79 -14.24
C GLN A 46 7.22 15.76 -13.44
N ASN A 47 8.24 16.51 -13.87
CA ASN A 47 9.50 16.60 -13.15
C ASN A 47 9.34 17.20 -11.75
N LYS A 48 8.44 18.19 -11.58
CA LYS A 48 8.17 18.78 -10.27
C LYS A 48 7.46 17.79 -9.36
N VAL A 49 6.46 17.08 -9.87
CA VAL A 49 5.78 15.99 -9.13
C VAL A 49 6.79 14.94 -8.65
N MET A 50 7.61 14.41 -9.58
CA MET A 50 8.61 13.38 -9.25
C MET A 50 9.65 13.87 -8.24
N LYS A 51 10.07 15.13 -8.34
CA LYS A 51 10.99 15.76 -7.38
C LYS A 51 10.36 15.83 -5.99
N THR A 52 9.13 16.34 -5.87
CA THR A 52 8.41 16.42 -4.60
C THR A 52 8.22 15.04 -3.96
N LEU A 53 7.85 14.02 -4.74
CA LEU A 53 7.74 12.64 -4.24
C LEU A 53 9.07 12.13 -3.67
N HIS A 54 10.17 12.33 -4.40
CA HIS A 54 11.49 11.88 -4.00
C HIS A 54 12.00 12.61 -2.74
N GLU A 55 11.82 13.92 -2.66
CA GLU A 55 12.24 14.73 -1.51
C GLU A 55 11.47 14.34 -0.24
N ASN A 56 10.20 13.93 -0.38
CA ASN A 56 9.35 13.48 0.72
C ASN A 56 9.38 11.95 0.95
N GLN A 57 10.33 11.22 0.35
CA GLN A 57 10.52 9.77 0.54
C GLN A 57 9.31 8.90 0.12
N TYR A 58 8.51 9.37 -0.83
CA TYR A 58 7.45 8.56 -1.43
C TYR A 58 8.03 7.70 -2.55
N HIS A 59 8.06 6.39 -2.32
CA HIS A 59 8.48 5.39 -3.29
C HIS A 59 7.29 4.68 -3.89
N SER A 60 7.25 4.56 -5.22
CA SER A 60 6.23 3.77 -5.89
C SER A 60 6.46 2.28 -5.64
N TYR A 61 5.53 1.64 -4.96
CA TYR A 61 5.48 0.19 -4.83
C TYR A 61 4.38 -0.36 -5.75
N PRO A 62 4.72 -1.25 -6.70
CA PRO A 62 3.70 -1.94 -7.47
C PRO A 62 2.81 -2.75 -6.52
N PHE A 63 1.52 -2.44 -6.50
CA PHE A 63 0.56 -3.24 -5.75
C PHE A 63 0.05 -4.36 -6.66
N THR A 64 0.38 -5.60 -6.29
CA THR A 64 -0.18 -6.81 -6.90
C THR A 64 -1.16 -7.44 -5.93
N GLN A 65 -2.42 -7.62 -6.34
CA GLN A 65 -3.38 -8.36 -5.53
C GLN A 65 -3.19 -9.86 -5.79
N GLU A 66 -2.32 -10.49 -5.02
CA GLU A 66 -1.96 -11.90 -5.17
C GLU A 66 -3.01 -12.85 -4.60
N GLN A 67 -3.82 -12.39 -3.65
CA GLN A 67 -4.93 -13.13 -3.04
C GLN A 67 -6.11 -12.19 -2.78
N GLU A 68 -7.32 -12.65 -3.08
CA GLU A 68 -8.55 -11.91 -2.75
C GLU A 68 -8.92 -12.11 -1.28
N LEU A 69 -8.46 -11.18 -0.43
CA LEU A 69 -8.90 -11.13 0.96
C LEU A 69 -10.38 -10.74 1.02
N ARG A 70 -11.23 -11.67 1.46
CA ARG A 70 -12.65 -11.39 1.66
C ARG A 70 -12.84 -10.66 2.99
N LEU A 71 -13.89 -9.86 3.08
CA LEU A 71 -14.23 -9.16 4.34
C LEU A 71 -14.42 -10.12 5.52
N SER A 72 -14.84 -11.36 5.26
CA SER A 72 -14.95 -12.43 6.26
C SER A 72 -13.61 -12.89 6.83
N ASP A 73 -12.52 -12.71 6.09
CA ASP A 73 -11.22 -13.28 6.43
C ASP A 73 -10.54 -12.45 7.51
N PHE A 74 -10.78 -11.13 7.56
CA PHE A 74 -10.25 -10.26 8.61
C PHE A 74 -10.66 -10.74 10.02
N GLN A 75 -11.92 -11.12 10.20
CA GLN A 75 -12.38 -11.62 11.51
C GLN A 75 -11.72 -12.96 11.85
N GLN A 76 -11.53 -13.85 10.87
CA GLN A 76 -10.90 -15.14 11.08
C GLN A 76 -9.41 -14.97 11.40
N GLN A 77 -8.71 -14.10 10.68
CA GLN A 77 -7.31 -13.75 10.93
C GLN A 77 -7.12 -13.17 12.33
N VAL A 78 -7.94 -12.19 12.74
CA VAL A 78 -7.85 -11.61 14.09
C VAL A 78 -8.08 -12.67 15.17
N ARG A 79 -9.07 -13.55 14.99
CA ARG A 79 -9.33 -14.64 15.94
C ARG A 79 -8.15 -15.61 16.02
N PHE A 80 -7.61 -16.01 14.88
CA PHE A 80 -6.43 -16.87 14.81
C PHE A 80 -5.23 -16.24 15.51
N CYS A 81 -4.89 -14.98 15.20
CA CYS A 81 -3.77 -14.30 15.82
C CYS A 81 -3.93 -14.15 17.34
N ARG A 82 -5.14 -13.86 17.83
CA ARG A 82 -5.40 -13.79 19.28
C ARG A 82 -5.24 -15.14 19.95
N TRP A 83 -5.83 -16.18 19.38
CA TRP A 83 -5.67 -17.55 19.86
C TRP A 83 -4.19 -17.98 19.90
N LEU A 84 -3.43 -17.64 18.85
CA LEU A 84 -2.01 -17.95 18.76
C LEU A 84 -1.19 -17.21 19.82
N LEU A 85 -1.52 -15.95 20.11
CA LEU A 85 -0.88 -15.16 21.16
C LEU A 85 -1.22 -15.69 22.56
N GLU A 86 -2.47 -16.06 22.81
CA GLU A 86 -2.90 -16.65 24.09
C GLU A 86 -2.14 -17.96 24.36
N LEU A 87 -2.00 -18.81 23.35
CA LEU A 87 -1.21 -20.04 23.47
C LEU A 87 0.27 -19.81 23.76
N ASP A 88 0.91 -18.82 23.13
CA ASP A 88 2.33 -18.53 23.40
C ASP A 88 2.56 -17.92 24.80
N ILE A 89 1.54 -17.26 25.37
CA ILE A 89 1.56 -16.80 26.76
C ILE A 89 1.41 -17.97 27.74
N GLU A 90 0.52 -18.92 27.45
CA GLU A 90 0.25 -20.07 28.31
C GLU A 90 1.36 -21.13 28.24
N GLU A 91 1.89 -21.38 27.05
CA GLU A 91 2.93 -22.37 26.78
C GLU A 91 4.24 -21.70 26.35
N GLN A 92 5.22 -21.73 27.25
CA GLN A 92 6.53 -21.16 26.98
C GLN A 92 7.16 -21.82 25.75
N HIS A 93 7.50 -21.01 24.74
CA HIS A 93 8.12 -21.44 23.47
C HIS A 93 7.18 -22.17 22.49
N PHE A 94 5.87 -22.04 22.64
CA PHE A 94 4.90 -22.63 21.71
C PHE A 94 5.23 -22.31 20.24
N LEU A 95 5.42 -21.02 19.91
CA LEU A 95 5.73 -20.60 18.54
C LEU A 95 7.03 -21.19 17.98
N LYS A 96 7.99 -21.52 18.84
CA LYS A 96 9.27 -22.13 18.44
C LYS A 96 9.15 -23.62 18.14
N THR A 97 8.06 -24.25 18.58
CA THR A 97 7.79 -25.67 18.35
C THR A 97 7.02 -25.91 17.06
N ILE A 98 6.40 -24.86 16.51
CA ILE A 98 5.68 -24.91 15.23
C ILE A 98 6.69 -24.99 14.07
N MET A 99 6.56 -26.03 13.25
CA MET A 99 7.22 -26.10 11.96
C MET A 99 6.36 -25.37 10.93
N TRP A 100 6.83 -24.20 10.49
CA TRP A 100 6.16 -23.42 9.45
C TRP A 100 6.57 -23.93 8.07
N THR A 101 5.60 -24.33 7.26
CA THR A 101 5.82 -24.77 5.88
C THR A 101 4.82 -24.07 4.97
N ASP A 102 5.27 -23.44 3.90
CA ASP A 102 4.43 -23.13 2.75
C ASP A 102 4.37 -24.37 1.85
N GLU A 103 3.20 -24.69 1.29
CA GLU A 103 3.06 -25.82 0.38
C GLU A 103 3.95 -25.59 -0.85
N SER A 104 5.11 -26.26 -0.91
CA SER A 104 5.94 -26.29 -2.10
C SER A 104 5.30 -27.23 -3.13
N LEU A 105 4.91 -26.67 -4.28
CA LEU A 105 4.45 -27.46 -5.42
C LEU A 105 5.66 -28.15 -6.04
N PHE A 106 5.84 -29.44 -5.76
CA PHE A 106 6.81 -30.28 -6.47
C PHE A 106 6.26 -30.60 -7.86
N THR A 107 6.69 -29.84 -8.87
CA THR A 107 6.49 -30.24 -10.26
C THR A 107 7.67 -31.09 -10.72
N ARG A 108 7.41 -31.98 -11.68
CA ARG A 108 8.34 -33.04 -12.09
C ARG A 108 9.68 -32.53 -12.63
N ASP A 109 9.73 -31.24 -12.99
CA ASP A 109 10.85 -30.61 -13.67
C ASP A 109 11.50 -29.46 -12.86
N ASP A 110 10.93 -28.98 -11.75
CA ASP A 110 11.58 -27.94 -10.91
C ASP A 110 10.91 -27.73 -9.53
N ILE A 111 11.67 -27.14 -8.59
CA ILE A 111 11.14 -26.57 -7.34
C ILE A 111 10.76 -25.12 -7.63
N SER A 112 9.49 -24.86 -7.92
CA SER A 112 8.97 -23.50 -7.95
C SER A 112 8.49 -23.11 -6.55
N ILE A 113 9.27 -22.30 -5.84
CA ILE A 113 8.69 -21.43 -4.82
C ILE A 113 7.82 -20.47 -5.61
N LEU A 114 6.50 -20.50 -5.42
CA LEU A 114 5.60 -19.54 -6.04
C LEU A 114 5.94 -18.16 -5.46
N GLN A 115 6.95 -17.50 -6.03
CA GLN A 115 7.12 -16.06 -5.93
C GLN A 115 6.03 -15.48 -6.82
N ASN A 116 4.93 -15.09 -6.20
CA ASN A 116 3.92 -14.25 -6.81
C ASN A 116 4.39 -12.79 -6.68
#